data_AF-A0A834SWE2-F1
#
_entry.id   AF-A0A834SWE2-F1
#
_cell.length_a   1.000
_cell.length_b   1.000
_cell.length_c   1.000
_cell.angle_alpha   90.00
_cell.angle_beta   90.00
_cell.angle_gamma   90.00
#
_symmetry.space_group_name_H-M   'P 1'
#
loop_
_entity.id
_entity.type
_entity.pdbx_description
1 polymer ?
#
loop_
_entity_poly.entity_id
_entity_poly.type
_entity_poly.pdbx_seq_one_letter_code
_entity_poly.pdbx_strand_id
1 'polypeptide(L)'
;MAKKFVKYSVVDAFTQSPFKGNPAAVCFLEEEREDEWLQAVAAEFNISETCYLTRIADSDASLTATSNPRFRLRWFTPVTEVKLCGHATLAAAYTLFSSGLVASHIIEFVTLSGVLTAKKIPEINITTASNLPNGENQDGYFIELDFPVDPTTEFDFVDTSQISEALDGATIIDIKRTTIGDDILVILTSGKSVAELKPQLDAIVKCPGRGIIVTGAAPSESGFDFYSRFFCPKFGISEDPVCGSAHCSLVTYWSKKLGKIDFNAYQVDAFTDSPFKGNPAAVCLLEEEREDEWLQAVATEFNVSETCYLTRIADSDVSTNCITANSNPRFRLRWFTPVLEVKLCGHATLAAAHTLFSSGLVASHIIEFVTLSGVLTAKKIPEINITTASNLPNDENQDGYVIELNFPVDPTTEFKSVDTSQISEALDGAPIIDIKRTTIDDDLLVVVTSGKSVAELKPQFDAIVNCPATGIIVTGDAPSESGFDFYSRYFCPKSGINEDPVTGSAHCALVTYWSKKLGKFDFNAYQASPRGGVLNIHLDEENQRVLLRGKAVTVMEGRLLV
;
A
#
# COMPACT_ATOMS: atom_id res chain seq x y z
N MET A 1 49.88 -10.21 -16.58
CA MET A 1 48.53 -10.57 -16.08
C MET A 1 47.80 -11.30 -17.19
N ALA A 2 47.13 -12.41 -16.90
CA ALA A 2 46.25 -13.04 -17.87
C ALA A 2 45.11 -12.07 -18.21
N LYS A 3 44.85 -11.82 -19.49
CA LYS A 3 43.70 -11.01 -19.92
C LYS A 3 42.44 -11.79 -19.55
N LYS A 4 41.70 -11.35 -18.53
CA LYS A 4 40.36 -11.86 -18.24
C LYS A 4 39.38 -11.23 -19.24
N PHE A 5 38.58 -12.06 -19.90
CA PHE A 5 37.55 -11.60 -20.83
C PHE A 5 36.30 -11.17 -20.05
N VAL A 6 35.69 -10.06 -20.44
CA VAL A 6 34.39 -9.62 -19.93
C VAL A 6 33.32 -10.16 -20.87
N LYS A 7 32.34 -10.89 -20.32
CA LYS A 7 31.18 -11.32 -21.09
C LYS A 7 30.22 -10.14 -21.23
N TYR A 8 29.74 -9.89 -22.43
CA TYR A 8 28.73 -8.87 -22.67
C TYR A 8 27.67 -9.37 -23.64
N SER A 9 26.51 -8.72 -23.62
CA SER A 9 25.46 -8.84 -24.63
C SER A 9 25.03 -7.44 -25.05
N VAL A 10 24.59 -7.25 -26.29
CA VAL A 10 23.89 -6.03 -26.71
C VAL A 10 22.43 -6.40 -26.88
N VAL A 11 21.56 -5.71 -26.14
CA VAL A 11 20.14 -6.02 -26.07
C VAL A 11 19.35 -4.79 -26.50
N ASP A 12 18.52 -4.98 -27.51
CA ASP A 12 17.52 -4.01 -27.94
C ASP A 12 16.32 -4.07 -26.98
N ALA A 13 16.19 -3.11 -26.08
CA ALA A 13 15.12 -3.06 -25.10
C ALA A 13 13.85 -2.39 -25.65
N PHE A 14 12.68 -2.71 -25.06
CA PHE A 14 11.36 -2.24 -25.50
C PHE A 14 10.97 -2.67 -26.93
N THR A 15 11.46 -3.83 -27.38
CA THR A 15 11.13 -4.40 -28.69
C THR A 15 11.13 -5.93 -28.63
N GLN A 16 10.44 -6.56 -29.58
CA GLN A 16 10.52 -8.00 -29.85
C GLN A 16 11.38 -8.32 -31.07
N SER A 17 11.84 -7.31 -31.81
CA SER A 17 12.66 -7.47 -33.02
C SER A 17 14.02 -6.79 -32.84
N PRO A 18 15.12 -7.42 -33.28
CA PRO A 18 16.43 -6.79 -33.32
C PRO A 18 16.41 -5.46 -34.10
N PHE A 19 17.31 -4.55 -33.72
CA PHE A 19 17.51 -3.23 -34.34
C PHE A 19 16.31 -2.28 -34.25
N LYS A 20 15.47 -2.45 -33.22
CA LYS A 20 14.37 -1.56 -32.86
C LYS A 20 14.43 -1.25 -31.36
N GLY A 21 13.66 -0.28 -30.87
CA GLY A 21 13.72 0.09 -29.45
C GLY A 21 15.03 0.79 -29.09
N ASN A 22 15.49 0.66 -27.84
CA ASN A 22 16.72 1.31 -27.36
C ASN A 22 17.81 0.27 -27.00
N PRO A 23 18.97 0.24 -27.69
CA PRO A 23 20.03 -0.72 -27.44
C PRO A 23 20.83 -0.40 -26.17
N ALA A 24 21.11 -1.42 -25.37
CA ALA A 24 22.05 -1.35 -24.24
C ALA A 24 23.07 -2.49 -24.27
N ALA A 25 24.32 -2.17 -23.93
CA ALA A 25 25.37 -3.15 -23.71
C ALA A 25 25.33 -3.60 -22.25
N VAL A 26 25.16 -4.89 -22.02
CA VAL A 26 25.07 -5.50 -20.68
C VAL A 26 26.36 -6.26 -20.43
N CYS A 27 27.22 -5.71 -19.58
CA CYS A 27 28.52 -6.29 -19.21
C CYS A 27 28.43 -7.03 -17.87
N PHE A 28 28.86 -8.29 -17.85
CA PHE A 28 28.96 -9.09 -16.63
C PHE A 28 30.38 -9.06 -16.07
N LEU A 29 30.51 -8.53 -14.86
CA LEU A 29 31.78 -8.38 -14.16
C LEU A 29 31.89 -9.41 -13.03
N GLU A 30 33.07 -10.03 -12.90
CA GLU A 30 33.41 -10.90 -11.76
C GLU A 30 33.68 -10.10 -10.48
N GLU A 31 34.17 -8.87 -10.65
CA GLU A 31 34.58 -7.93 -9.60
C GLU A 31 34.33 -6.51 -10.09
N GLU A 32 34.18 -5.57 -9.17
CA GLU A 32 34.03 -4.16 -9.52
C GLU A 32 35.26 -3.62 -10.26
N ARG A 33 35.02 -2.61 -11.10
CA ARG A 33 36.03 -1.90 -11.86
C ARG A 33 35.98 -0.43 -11.51
N GLU A 34 37.13 0.23 -11.60
CA GLU A 34 37.27 1.68 -11.42
C GLU A 34 36.47 2.45 -12.48
N ASP A 35 36.02 3.63 -12.11
CA ASP A 35 35.11 4.46 -12.91
C ASP A 35 35.71 4.85 -14.26
N GLU A 36 37.02 5.13 -14.33
CA GLU A 36 37.70 5.46 -15.59
C GLU A 36 37.65 4.29 -16.58
N TRP A 37 37.72 3.05 -16.09
CA TRP A 37 37.64 1.87 -16.94
C TRP A 37 36.21 1.67 -17.45
N LEU A 38 35.21 1.79 -16.56
CA LEU A 38 33.80 1.67 -16.93
C LEU A 38 33.40 2.75 -17.95
N GLN A 39 33.88 3.99 -17.76
CA GLN A 39 33.63 5.08 -18.69
C GLN A 39 34.30 4.84 -20.04
N ALA A 40 35.55 4.36 -20.06
CA ALA A 40 36.26 4.07 -21.31
C ALA A 40 35.58 2.94 -22.11
N VAL A 41 35.08 1.90 -21.44
CA VAL A 41 34.34 0.82 -22.11
C VAL A 41 33.00 1.31 -22.65
N ALA A 42 32.28 2.16 -21.92
CA ALA A 42 31.04 2.75 -22.40
C ALA A 42 31.28 3.65 -23.62
N ALA A 43 32.35 4.42 -23.61
CA ALA A 43 32.79 5.22 -24.76
C ALA A 43 33.16 4.37 -25.98
N GLU A 44 33.76 3.19 -25.77
CA GLU A 44 34.13 2.25 -26.85
C GLU A 44 32.89 1.60 -27.48
N PHE A 45 31.89 1.21 -26.68
CA PHE A 45 30.61 0.70 -27.21
C PHE A 45 29.87 1.78 -28.02
N ASN A 46 29.94 3.04 -27.58
CA ASN A 46 29.37 4.20 -28.27
C ASN A 46 27.90 4.03 -28.67
N ILE A 47 27.10 3.48 -27.75
CA ILE A 47 25.63 3.37 -27.83
C ILE A 47 25.01 4.19 -26.70
N SER A 48 23.67 4.20 -26.61
CA SER A 48 22.93 4.99 -25.60
C SER A 48 23.49 4.72 -24.19
N GLU A 49 23.44 3.47 -23.73
CA GLU A 49 23.95 3.09 -22.43
C GLU A 49 24.70 1.75 -22.43
N THR A 50 25.77 1.71 -21.63
CA THR A 50 26.44 0.49 -21.19
C THR A 50 26.15 0.28 -19.71
N CYS A 51 25.63 -0.89 -19.35
CA CYS A 51 25.39 -1.26 -17.96
C CYS A 51 26.29 -2.38 -17.50
N TYR A 52 26.62 -2.36 -16.22
CA TYR A 52 27.58 -3.26 -15.59
C TYR A 52 26.93 -4.00 -14.44
N LEU A 53 26.94 -5.33 -14.51
CA LEU A 53 26.36 -6.23 -13.52
C LEU A 53 27.47 -6.91 -12.72
N THR A 54 27.42 -6.77 -11.39
CA THR A 54 28.24 -7.55 -10.46
C THR A 54 27.33 -8.29 -9.49
N ARG A 55 27.46 -9.61 -9.38
CA ARG A 55 26.65 -10.39 -8.45
C ARG A 55 27.02 -10.05 -7.00
N ILE A 56 26.03 -9.79 -6.17
CA ILE A 56 26.23 -9.62 -4.72
C ILE A 56 26.01 -11.00 -4.09
N ALA A 57 27.01 -11.51 -3.37
CA ALA A 57 26.88 -12.79 -2.67
C ALA A 57 25.91 -12.65 -1.50
N ASP A 58 25.07 -13.67 -1.27
CA ASP A 58 24.25 -13.76 -0.06
C ASP A 58 25.18 -13.96 1.14
N SER A 59 25.53 -12.86 1.82
CA SER A 59 26.36 -12.89 3.02
C SER A 59 25.50 -13.24 4.25
N ASP A 60 24.92 -14.45 4.25
CA ASP A 60 24.60 -15.30 5.41
C ASP A 60 23.71 -16.45 4.93
N ALA A 61 24.34 -17.60 4.61
CA ALA A 61 23.64 -18.84 4.28
C ALA A 61 23.06 -19.55 5.53
N SER A 62 22.64 -18.78 6.53
CA SER A 62 21.93 -19.28 7.72
C SER A 62 20.71 -18.41 8.02
N LEU A 63 19.73 -18.43 7.11
CA LEU A 63 18.28 -18.28 7.35
C LEU A 63 17.59 -18.27 5.97
N THR A 64 16.82 -19.34 5.69
CA THR A 64 15.82 -19.50 4.62
C THR A 64 16.22 -19.20 3.16
N ALA A 65 16.01 -20.19 2.28
CA ALA A 65 16.25 -20.15 0.83
C ALA A 65 15.28 -19.23 0.04
N THR A 66 15.08 -17.99 0.49
CA THR A 66 14.01 -17.09 0.01
C THR A 66 14.49 -15.66 -0.33
N SER A 67 15.79 -15.38 -0.41
CA SER A 67 16.27 -14.07 -0.90
C SER A 67 16.22 -14.01 -2.43
N ASN A 68 15.72 -12.90 -2.97
CA ASN A 68 15.81 -12.63 -4.39
C ASN A 68 17.29 -12.44 -4.79
N PRO A 69 17.73 -12.92 -5.97
CA PRO A 69 19.09 -12.70 -6.44
C PRO A 69 19.38 -11.21 -6.57
N ARG A 70 20.50 -10.78 -5.97
CA ARG A 70 20.91 -9.37 -5.91
C ARG A 70 22.12 -9.11 -6.80
N PHE A 71 22.06 -8.02 -7.56
CA PHE A 71 23.14 -7.55 -8.42
C PHE A 71 23.40 -6.08 -8.17
N ARG A 72 24.67 -5.67 -8.15
CA ARG A 72 24.99 -4.25 -8.33
C ARG A 72 24.87 -3.93 -9.81
N LEU A 73 24.16 -2.84 -10.11
CA LEU A 73 23.92 -2.37 -11.47
C LEU A 73 24.32 -0.89 -11.56
N ARG A 74 25.20 -0.59 -12.52
CA ARG A 74 25.66 0.77 -12.84
C ARG A 74 25.42 1.04 -14.32
N TRP A 75 25.16 2.30 -14.70
CA TRP A 75 24.88 2.69 -16.08
C TRP A 75 25.74 3.85 -16.52
N PHE A 76 26.36 3.73 -17.68
CA PHE A 76 27.22 4.74 -18.25
C PHE A 76 26.77 5.05 -19.66
N THR A 77 26.61 6.34 -19.95
CA THR A 77 26.63 6.85 -21.33
C THR A 77 28.08 6.87 -21.83
N PRO A 78 28.33 7.19 -23.11
CA PRO A 78 29.69 7.37 -23.62
C PRO A 78 30.51 8.45 -22.90
N VAL A 79 29.87 9.34 -22.12
CA VAL A 79 30.53 10.49 -21.48
C VAL A 79 30.39 10.58 -19.96
N THR A 80 29.39 9.93 -19.34
CA THR A 80 29.19 9.99 -17.89
C THR A 80 28.40 8.80 -17.34
N GLU A 81 28.59 8.49 -16.05
CA GLU A 81 27.66 7.65 -15.30
C GLU A 81 26.31 8.38 -15.10
N VAL A 82 25.21 7.64 -15.19
CA VAL A 82 23.85 8.13 -14.89
C VAL A 82 23.28 7.37 -13.70
N LYS A 83 22.45 8.06 -12.91
CA LYS A 83 21.91 7.49 -11.66
C LYS A 83 20.78 6.50 -11.88
N LEU A 84 20.08 6.56 -13.01
CA LEU A 84 18.91 5.73 -13.33
C LEU A 84 18.79 5.59 -14.86
N CYS A 85 18.55 4.36 -15.34
CA CYS A 85 18.25 4.12 -16.75
C CYS A 85 17.27 2.95 -16.93
N GLY A 86 16.11 3.22 -17.52
CA GLY A 86 15.05 2.23 -17.74
C GLY A 86 15.42 1.10 -18.70
N HIS A 87 15.77 1.45 -19.94
CA HIS A 87 15.99 0.44 -21.00
C HIS A 87 17.22 -0.45 -20.70
N ALA A 88 18.30 0.10 -20.13
CA ALA A 88 19.47 -0.68 -19.77
C ALA A 88 19.24 -1.58 -18.54
N THR A 89 18.33 -1.20 -17.64
CA THR A 89 17.85 -2.07 -16.55
C THR A 89 16.98 -3.20 -17.10
N LEU A 90 16.09 -2.89 -18.04
CA LEU A 90 15.29 -3.87 -18.76
C LEU A 90 16.17 -4.89 -19.49
N ALA A 91 17.18 -4.40 -20.20
CA ALA A 91 18.18 -5.22 -20.90
C ALA A 91 18.97 -6.12 -19.93
N ALA A 92 19.39 -5.58 -18.79
CA ALA A 92 20.07 -6.35 -17.74
C ALA A 92 19.19 -7.47 -17.18
N ALA A 93 17.95 -7.15 -16.82
CA ALA A 93 16.97 -8.13 -16.33
C ALA A 93 16.66 -9.19 -17.39
N TYR A 94 16.43 -8.79 -18.65
CA TYR A 94 16.22 -9.71 -19.75
C TYR A 94 17.38 -10.68 -19.91
N THR A 95 18.62 -10.18 -19.88
CA THR A 95 19.81 -11.01 -20.01
C THR A 95 19.93 -12.00 -18.85
N LEU A 96 19.63 -11.58 -17.62
CA LEU A 96 19.64 -12.46 -16.44
C LEU A 96 18.56 -13.56 -16.52
N PHE A 97 17.32 -13.19 -16.83
CA PHE A 97 16.21 -14.15 -16.95
C PHE A 97 16.39 -15.13 -18.12
N SER A 98 16.85 -14.65 -19.28
CA SER A 98 17.01 -15.48 -20.49
C SER A 98 18.24 -16.39 -20.45
N SER A 99 19.29 -16.01 -19.72
CA SER A 99 20.51 -16.83 -19.59
C SER A 99 20.37 -17.98 -18.59
N GLY A 100 19.29 -18.03 -17.81
CA GLY A 100 19.11 -19.01 -16.73
C GLY A 100 20.06 -18.80 -15.55
N LEU A 101 20.71 -17.64 -15.44
CA LEU A 101 21.59 -17.28 -14.32
C LEU A 101 20.82 -17.05 -13.01
N VAL A 102 19.52 -16.81 -13.10
CA VAL A 102 18.60 -16.65 -11.98
C VAL A 102 17.45 -17.64 -12.10
N ALA A 103 17.11 -18.30 -10.99
CA ALA A 103 15.95 -19.20 -10.89
C ALA A 103 14.71 -18.51 -10.32
N SER A 104 14.86 -17.28 -9.78
CA SER A 104 13.77 -16.47 -9.25
C SER A 104 13.01 -15.75 -10.37
N HIS A 105 11.75 -15.41 -10.11
CA HIS A 105 10.96 -14.50 -10.93
C HIS A 105 11.24 -13.02 -10.63
N ILE A 106 12.03 -12.73 -9.60
CA ILE A 106 12.33 -11.37 -9.15
C ILE A 106 13.86 -11.21 -9.04
N ILE A 107 14.38 -10.06 -9.47
CA ILE A 107 15.78 -9.66 -9.33
C ILE A 107 15.82 -8.31 -8.61
N GLU A 108 16.74 -8.16 -7.65
CA GLU A 108 17.03 -6.86 -7.03
C GLU A 108 18.32 -6.28 -7.60
N PHE A 109 18.25 -5.03 -8.03
CA PHE A 109 19.40 -4.24 -8.47
C PHE A 109 19.74 -3.19 -7.42
N VAL A 110 20.96 -3.24 -6.89
CA VAL A 110 21.51 -2.20 -6.01
C VAL A 110 22.19 -1.15 -6.88
N THR A 111 21.67 0.08 -6.84
CA THR A 111 22.03 1.15 -7.78
C THR A 111 22.26 2.47 -7.03
N LEU A 112 22.76 3.50 -7.71
CA LEU A 112 22.90 4.85 -7.14
C LEU A 112 21.56 5.52 -6.79
N SER A 113 20.46 5.05 -7.39
CA SER A 113 19.09 5.52 -7.08
C SER A 113 18.39 4.67 -6.01
N GLY A 114 19.12 3.79 -5.33
CA GLY A 114 18.57 2.83 -4.38
C GLY A 114 18.38 1.44 -4.99
N VAL A 115 17.57 0.61 -4.32
CA VAL A 115 17.26 -0.75 -4.80
C VAL A 115 16.10 -0.67 -5.78
N LEU A 116 16.29 -1.22 -6.98
CA LEU A 116 15.25 -1.38 -8.00
C LEU A 116 14.91 -2.87 -8.15
N THR A 117 13.67 -3.18 -8.47
CA THR A 117 13.22 -4.56 -8.65
C THR A 117 12.81 -4.81 -10.10
N ALA A 118 13.20 -5.95 -10.65
CA ALA A 118 12.69 -6.44 -11.93
C ALA A 118 11.95 -7.75 -11.74
N LYS A 119 10.69 -7.81 -12.17
CA LYS A 119 9.82 -8.98 -12.01
C LYS A 119 9.43 -9.55 -13.37
N LYS A 120 9.65 -10.85 -13.54
CA LYS A 120 9.13 -11.62 -14.67
C LYS A 120 7.63 -11.83 -14.47
N ILE A 121 6.82 -11.28 -15.37
CA ILE A 121 5.35 -11.41 -15.32
C ILE A 121 4.83 -12.14 -16.58
N PRO A 122 3.68 -12.85 -16.47
CA PRO A 122 3.05 -13.49 -17.63
C PRO A 122 2.73 -12.50 -18.74
N GLU A 123 2.52 -13.01 -19.94
CA GLU A 123 2.07 -12.19 -21.07
C GLU A 123 0.78 -11.45 -20.70
N ILE A 124 0.83 -10.12 -20.73
CA ILE A 124 -0.34 -9.28 -20.52
C ILE A 124 -1.15 -9.36 -21.82
N ASN A 125 -2.40 -9.81 -21.74
CA ASN A 125 -3.36 -9.71 -22.83
C ASN A 125 -3.65 -8.23 -23.12
N ILE A 126 -2.76 -7.55 -23.86
CA ILE A 126 -3.02 -6.20 -24.37
C ILE A 126 -4.00 -6.38 -25.55
N THR A 127 -5.29 -6.44 -25.25
CA THR A 127 -6.38 -6.77 -26.20
C THR A 127 -6.63 -5.71 -27.31
N THR A 128 -5.72 -4.78 -27.58
CA THR A 128 -5.95 -3.70 -28.55
C THR A 128 -4.80 -3.38 -29.50
N ALA A 129 -3.61 -3.96 -29.35
CA ALA A 129 -2.48 -3.68 -30.24
C ALA A 129 -2.24 -4.82 -31.25
N SER A 130 -3.23 -5.11 -32.11
CA SER A 130 -3.18 -6.18 -33.12
C SER A 130 -2.25 -5.91 -34.32
N ASN A 131 -1.23 -5.06 -34.18
CA ASN A 131 -0.35 -4.64 -35.29
C ASN A 131 1.15 -4.89 -35.05
N LEU A 132 1.54 -5.63 -34.00
CA LEU A 132 2.92 -6.10 -33.87
C LEU A 132 3.05 -7.48 -34.54
N PRO A 133 4.04 -7.68 -35.44
CA PRO A 133 4.17 -8.95 -36.17
C PRO A 133 4.53 -10.07 -35.19
N ASN A 134 3.64 -11.07 -35.11
CA ASN A 134 3.85 -12.31 -34.36
C ASN A 134 5.14 -13.02 -34.83
N GLY A 135 6.19 -12.91 -34.02
CA GLY A 135 7.33 -13.83 -34.07
C GLY A 135 6.94 -15.17 -33.42
N GLU A 136 7.37 -16.27 -34.01
CA GLU A 136 7.01 -17.64 -33.60
C GLU A 136 7.40 -17.97 -32.14
N ASN A 137 6.45 -18.60 -31.43
CA ASN A 137 6.59 -19.46 -30.24
C ASN A 137 7.94 -19.45 -29.51
N GLN A 138 8.10 -18.52 -28.58
CA GLN A 138 8.79 -18.75 -27.31
C GLN A 138 7.84 -18.28 -26.20
N ASP A 139 7.86 -18.93 -25.03
CA ASP A 139 7.06 -18.53 -23.86
C ASP A 139 7.28 -17.04 -23.55
N GLY A 140 6.43 -16.18 -24.09
CA GLY A 140 6.55 -14.73 -24.00
C GLY A 140 6.32 -14.28 -22.56
N TYR A 141 7.19 -13.42 -22.06
CA TYR A 141 7.03 -12.81 -20.74
C TYR A 141 7.33 -11.33 -20.82
N PHE A 142 6.67 -10.55 -19.97
CA PHE A 142 7.05 -9.16 -19.74
C PHE A 142 7.98 -9.08 -18.53
N ILE A 143 8.76 -8.01 -18.49
CA ILE A 143 9.57 -7.66 -17.32
C ILE A 143 9.00 -6.34 -16.80
N GLU A 144 8.41 -6.40 -15.62
CA GLU A 144 7.96 -5.24 -14.87
C GLU A 144 9.15 -4.66 -14.12
N LEU A 145 9.40 -3.37 -14.26
CA LEU A 145 10.44 -2.63 -13.54
C LEU A 145 9.78 -1.76 -12.48
N ASP A 146 10.20 -1.93 -11.22
CA ASP A 146 9.80 -1.10 -10.10
C ASP A 146 10.67 0.15 -10.06
N PHE A 147 10.18 1.23 -10.67
CA PHE A 147 10.86 2.52 -10.79
C PHE A 147 10.12 3.57 -9.97
N PRO A 148 10.83 4.54 -9.36
CA PRO A 148 10.19 5.60 -8.61
C PRO A 148 9.29 6.43 -9.51
N VAL A 149 8.09 6.74 -9.01
CA VAL A 149 7.21 7.74 -9.61
C VAL A 149 7.93 9.10 -9.62
N ASP A 150 7.80 9.85 -10.72
CA ASP A 150 8.27 11.24 -10.82
C ASP A 150 7.08 12.20 -10.92
N PRO A 151 6.65 12.79 -9.79
CA PRO A 151 5.53 13.73 -9.77
C PRO A 151 5.79 14.95 -10.65
N THR A 152 4.71 15.55 -11.13
CA THR A 152 4.76 16.79 -11.92
C THR A 152 4.18 17.96 -11.14
N THR A 153 4.80 19.13 -11.26
CA THR A 153 4.29 20.41 -10.73
C THR A 153 3.88 21.36 -11.85
N GLU A 154 3.13 22.40 -11.50
CA GLU A 154 2.85 23.52 -12.41
C GLU A 154 4.14 24.18 -12.91
N PHE A 155 4.11 24.65 -14.15
CA PHE A 155 5.22 25.33 -14.81
C PHE A 155 4.96 26.83 -14.90
N ASP A 156 6.00 27.66 -14.73
CA ASP A 156 5.88 29.12 -14.81
C ASP A 156 5.67 29.59 -16.26
N PHE A 157 4.68 30.45 -16.48
CA PHE A 157 4.25 30.89 -17.81
C PHE A 157 5.30 31.73 -18.54
N VAL A 158 6.30 32.30 -17.86
CA VAL A 158 7.31 33.19 -18.45
C VAL A 158 8.12 32.50 -19.58
N ASP A 159 8.34 31.20 -19.50
CA ASP A 159 9.18 30.44 -20.45
C ASP A 159 8.37 29.72 -21.54
N THR A 160 7.04 29.87 -21.56
CA THR A 160 6.14 29.15 -22.48
C THR A 160 6.42 29.47 -23.96
N SER A 161 6.75 30.72 -24.27
CA SER A 161 7.03 31.17 -25.64
C SER A 161 8.31 30.54 -26.18
N GLN A 162 9.35 30.42 -25.34
CA GLN A 162 10.62 29.80 -25.69
C GLN A 162 10.44 28.30 -25.97
N ILE A 163 9.64 27.60 -25.16
CA ILE A 163 9.33 26.19 -25.36
C ILE A 163 8.53 25.99 -26.65
N SER A 164 7.51 26.82 -26.90
CA SER A 164 6.73 26.73 -28.14
C SER A 164 7.57 26.95 -29.39
N GLU A 165 8.50 27.92 -29.38
CA GLU A 165 9.45 28.14 -30.47
C GLU A 165 10.39 26.93 -30.66
N ALA A 166 10.92 26.38 -29.57
CA ALA A 166 11.77 25.19 -29.63
C ALA A 166 11.04 23.95 -30.18
N LEU A 167 9.72 23.91 -30.06
CA LEU A 167 8.84 22.88 -30.60
C LEU A 167 8.19 23.28 -31.94
N ASP A 168 8.82 24.20 -32.68
CA ASP A 168 8.40 24.64 -34.03
C ASP A 168 6.95 25.19 -34.08
N GLY A 169 6.56 25.93 -33.05
CA GLY A 169 5.23 26.54 -32.95
C GLY A 169 4.11 25.54 -32.68
N ALA A 170 4.43 24.35 -32.14
CA ALA A 170 3.43 23.37 -31.76
C ALA A 170 2.36 23.96 -30.82
N THR A 171 1.10 23.56 -31.02
CA THR A 171 -0.01 23.96 -30.16
C THR A 171 0.05 23.18 -28.85
N ILE A 172 0.41 23.87 -27.78
CA ILE A 172 0.56 23.33 -26.43
C ILE A 172 -0.77 23.49 -25.67
N ILE A 173 -1.24 22.41 -25.05
CA ILE A 173 -2.39 22.40 -24.14
C ILE A 173 -1.95 22.78 -22.73
N ASP A 174 -0.84 22.20 -22.27
CA ASP A 174 -0.40 22.28 -20.88
C ASP A 174 1.12 22.04 -20.81
N ILE A 175 1.75 22.62 -19.79
CA ILE A 175 3.18 22.44 -19.50
C ILE A 175 3.32 22.16 -18.01
N LYS A 176 4.03 21.09 -17.68
CA LYS A 176 4.41 20.74 -16.33
C LYS A 176 5.93 20.61 -16.22
N ARG A 177 6.41 20.53 -14.98
CA ARG A 177 7.81 20.21 -14.66
C ARG A 177 7.86 18.94 -13.82
N THR A 178 8.73 18.00 -14.18
CA THR A 178 8.96 16.83 -13.33
C THR A 178 9.80 17.21 -12.12
N THR A 179 9.50 16.65 -10.95
CA THR A 179 10.15 17.01 -9.68
C THR A 179 11.52 16.36 -9.50
N ILE A 180 11.70 15.14 -9.99
CA ILE A 180 12.94 14.37 -9.82
C ILE A 180 13.85 14.55 -11.04
N GLY A 181 13.34 14.34 -12.24
CA GLY A 181 14.11 14.41 -13.49
C GLY A 181 14.46 15.83 -13.95
N ASP A 182 13.80 16.84 -13.39
CA ASP A 182 13.86 18.24 -13.83
C ASP A 182 13.57 18.46 -15.33
N ASP A 183 12.82 17.56 -15.96
CA ASP A 183 12.37 17.66 -17.34
C ASP A 183 11.11 18.52 -17.47
N ILE A 184 10.96 19.15 -18.64
CA ILE A 184 9.74 19.87 -19.01
C ILE A 184 8.80 18.89 -19.70
N LEU A 185 7.61 18.68 -19.13
CA LEU A 185 6.56 17.84 -19.73
C LEU A 185 5.57 18.73 -20.49
N VAL A 186 5.55 18.60 -21.81
CA VAL A 186 4.71 19.39 -22.73
C VAL A 186 3.60 18.53 -23.30
N ILE A 187 2.36 18.96 -23.10
CA ILE A 187 1.17 18.26 -23.59
C ILE A 187 0.68 18.94 -24.85
N LEU A 188 0.66 18.20 -25.96
CA LEU A 188 0.16 18.64 -27.25
C LEU A 188 -1.29 18.20 -27.47
N THR A 189 -1.92 18.74 -28.50
CA THR A 189 -3.33 18.51 -28.83
C THR A 189 -3.69 17.07 -29.18
N SER A 190 -2.73 16.28 -29.68
CA SER A 190 -2.96 14.88 -30.04
C SER A 190 -1.65 14.12 -30.18
N GLY A 191 -1.72 12.79 -30.12
CA GLY A 191 -0.60 11.91 -30.44
C GLY A 191 -0.12 12.10 -31.89
N LYS A 192 -1.01 12.45 -32.82
CA LYS A 192 -0.62 12.82 -34.19
C LYS A 192 0.33 14.02 -34.20
N SER A 193 0.03 15.05 -33.41
CA SER A 193 0.91 16.22 -33.25
C SER A 193 2.26 15.86 -32.64
N VAL A 194 2.32 14.89 -31.72
CA VAL A 194 3.59 14.37 -31.18
C VAL A 194 4.40 13.66 -32.26
N ALA A 195 3.76 12.79 -33.04
CA ALA A 195 4.42 12.02 -34.10
C ALA A 195 4.96 12.89 -35.24
N GLU A 196 4.25 13.95 -35.61
CA GLU A 196 4.61 14.85 -36.71
C GLU A 196 5.58 15.98 -36.29
N LEU A 197 5.85 16.12 -34.98
CA LEU A 197 6.68 17.18 -34.41
C LEU A 197 8.10 17.19 -35.00
N LYS A 198 8.60 18.39 -35.32
CA LYS A 198 9.98 18.61 -35.77
C LYS A 198 10.66 19.64 -34.87
N PRO A 199 11.24 19.21 -33.74
CA PRO A 199 11.80 20.15 -32.78
C PRO A 199 13.07 20.83 -33.30
N GLN A 200 13.31 22.03 -32.82
CA GLN A 200 14.55 22.78 -33.06
C GLN A 200 15.55 22.47 -31.93
N LEU A 201 16.43 21.49 -32.14
CA LEU A 201 17.33 20.98 -31.09
C LEU A 201 18.21 22.06 -30.46
N ASP A 202 18.73 23.00 -31.27
CA ASP A 202 19.54 24.13 -30.79
C ASP A 202 18.75 25.11 -29.91
N ALA A 203 17.43 25.17 -30.08
CA ALA A 203 16.54 25.94 -29.22
C ALA A 203 16.20 25.18 -27.93
N ILE A 204 16.01 23.85 -28.00
CA ILE A 204 15.79 22.99 -26.82
C ILE A 204 16.98 23.09 -25.84
N VAL A 205 18.21 23.18 -26.35
CA VAL A 205 19.40 23.41 -25.50
C VAL A 205 19.28 24.67 -24.62
N LYS A 206 18.50 25.66 -25.05
CA LYS A 206 18.29 26.92 -24.33
C LYS A 206 17.08 26.91 -23.40
N CYS A 207 16.18 25.93 -23.53
CA CYS A 207 15.03 25.79 -22.65
C CYS A 207 15.45 25.47 -21.21
N PRO A 208 14.64 25.78 -20.19
CA PRO A 208 14.89 25.36 -18.81
C PRO A 208 14.82 23.84 -18.64
N GLY A 209 15.28 23.34 -17.48
CA GLY A 209 15.23 21.91 -17.14
C GLY A 209 16.31 21.06 -17.82
N ARG A 210 16.25 19.75 -17.60
CA ARG A 210 17.19 18.75 -18.13
C ARG A 210 16.91 18.43 -19.60
N GLY A 211 15.67 18.09 -19.93
CA GLY A 211 15.19 17.81 -21.28
C GLY A 211 13.71 18.17 -21.45
N ILE A 212 13.15 17.84 -22.61
CA ILE A 212 11.73 18.05 -22.92
C ILE A 212 11.08 16.70 -23.25
N ILE A 213 10.07 16.34 -22.46
CA ILE A 213 9.14 15.25 -22.72
C ILE A 213 7.93 15.85 -23.44
N VAL A 214 7.57 15.32 -24.61
CA VAL A 214 6.40 15.76 -25.35
C VAL A 214 5.40 14.63 -25.43
N THR A 215 4.13 14.89 -25.10
CA THR A 215 3.08 13.86 -25.10
C THR A 215 1.72 14.38 -25.57
N GLY A 216 0.83 13.48 -25.98
CA GLY A 216 -0.51 13.81 -26.45
C GLY A 216 -1.40 12.57 -26.55
N ALA A 217 -2.71 12.76 -26.38
CA ALA A 217 -3.68 11.66 -26.38
C ALA A 217 -3.67 10.94 -27.73
N ALA A 218 -3.52 9.62 -27.72
CA ALA A 218 -3.45 8.85 -28.94
C ALA A 218 -4.82 8.78 -29.63
N PRO A 219 -4.89 8.63 -30.96
CA PRO A 219 -6.15 8.36 -31.66
C PRO A 219 -6.79 7.08 -31.11
N SER A 220 -8.12 7.04 -30.99
CA SER A 220 -8.84 5.90 -30.39
C SER A 220 -8.63 4.59 -31.17
N GLU A 221 -8.39 4.68 -32.48
CA GLU A 221 -8.09 3.55 -33.35
C GLU A 221 -6.63 3.06 -33.26
N SER A 222 -5.75 3.74 -32.53
CA SER A 222 -4.32 3.42 -32.50
C SER A 222 -3.98 2.20 -31.63
N GLY A 223 -4.86 1.82 -30.70
CA GLY A 223 -4.59 0.80 -29.68
C GLY A 223 -3.69 1.27 -28.54
N PHE A 224 -3.25 2.54 -28.53
CA PHE A 224 -2.47 3.17 -27.48
C PHE A 224 -3.28 4.25 -26.75
N ASP A 225 -2.88 4.60 -25.53
CA ASP A 225 -3.51 5.65 -24.73
C ASP A 225 -2.96 7.05 -25.04
N PHE A 226 -1.64 7.15 -25.21
CA PHE A 226 -0.93 8.39 -25.52
C PHE A 226 0.32 8.09 -26.32
N TYR A 227 0.81 9.10 -27.06
CA TYR A 227 2.12 9.06 -27.68
C TYR A 227 3.08 9.93 -26.89
N SER A 228 4.37 9.61 -26.90
CA SER A 228 5.40 10.39 -26.23
C SER A 228 6.72 10.40 -26.99
N ARG A 229 7.49 11.48 -26.86
CA ARG A 229 8.87 11.63 -27.35
C ARG A 229 9.71 12.35 -26.29
N PHE A 230 11.01 12.10 -26.26
CA PHE A 230 11.92 12.74 -25.29
C PHE A 230 13.18 13.29 -25.98
N PHE A 231 13.49 14.56 -25.69
CA PHE A 231 14.63 15.28 -26.26
C PHE A 231 15.53 15.80 -25.15
N CYS A 232 16.82 15.46 -25.18
CA CYS A 232 17.78 15.87 -24.15
C CYS A 232 19.13 16.32 -24.75
N PRO A 233 19.14 17.28 -25.70
CA PRO A 233 20.34 17.63 -26.46
C PRO A 233 21.45 18.24 -25.59
N LYS A 234 21.12 18.77 -24.40
CA LYS A 234 22.12 19.24 -23.40
C LYS A 234 23.10 18.15 -22.97
N PHE A 235 22.70 16.89 -23.07
CA PHE A 235 23.50 15.72 -22.72
C PHE A 235 23.96 14.94 -23.96
N GLY A 236 23.92 15.55 -25.14
CA GLY A 236 24.33 14.92 -26.41
C GLY A 236 23.29 13.96 -27.00
N ILE A 237 22.10 13.86 -26.39
CA ILE A 237 21.02 12.99 -26.85
C ILE A 237 20.00 13.86 -27.60
N SER A 238 20.07 13.88 -28.93
CA SER A 238 19.13 14.64 -29.76
C SER A 238 17.68 14.22 -29.49
N GLU A 239 17.42 12.93 -29.55
CA GLU A 239 16.14 12.30 -29.22
C GLU A 239 16.44 10.91 -28.65
N ASP A 240 15.82 10.56 -27.51
CA ASP A 240 15.87 9.20 -26.98
C ASP A 240 14.79 8.37 -27.70
N PRO A 241 15.17 7.28 -28.40
CA PRO A 241 14.22 6.46 -29.14
C PRO A 241 13.10 5.88 -28.26
N VAL A 242 13.42 5.50 -27.01
CA VAL A 242 12.46 4.99 -26.02
C VAL A 242 12.97 5.29 -24.61
N CYS A 243 12.49 6.40 -24.04
CA CYS A 243 12.88 6.81 -22.69
C CYS A 243 11.96 6.16 -21.63
N GLY A 244 12.41 5.05 -21.04
CA GLY A 244 11.69 4.38 -19.97
C GLY A 244 11.47 5.26 -18.74
N SER A 245 12.46 6.08 -18.35
CA SER A 245 12.34 6.97 -17.18
C SER A 245 11.37 8.14 -17.39
N ALA A 246 11.15 8.60 -18.63
CA ALA A 246 10.11 9.59 -18.91
C ALA A 246 8.70 9.05 -18.59
N HIS A 247 8.52 7.72 -18.63
CA HIS A 247 7.24 7.12 -18.28
C HIS A 247 6.93 7.18 -16.79
N CYS A 248 7.93 7.39 -15.91
CA CYS A 248 7.72 7.64 -14.48
C CYS A 248 6.90 8.91 -14.20
N SER A 249 6.88 9.88 -15.13
CA SER A 249 6.04 11.09 -15.06
C SER A 249 4.87 11.07 -16.04
N LEU A 250 5.00 10.41 -17.20
CA LEU A 250 3.88 10.29 -18.14
C LEU A 250 2.73 9.46 -17.58
N VAL A 251 3.03 8.35 -16.89
CA VAL A 251 1.99 7.48 -16.34
C VAL A 251 1.18 8.20 -15.26
N THR A 252 1.81 9.01 -14.40
CA THR A 252 1.09 9.78 -13.39
C THR A 252 0.18 10.83 -13.98
N TYR A 253 0.61 11.51 -15.05
CA TYR A 253 -0.22 12.48 -15.75
C TYR A 253 -1.40 11.81 -16.45
N TRP A 254 -1.14 10.77 -17.26
CA TRP A 254 -2.16 10.14 -18.09
C TRP A 254 -3.12 9.23 -17.32
N SER A 255 -2.69 8.56 -16.24
CA SER A 255 -3.60 7.76 -15.41
C SER A 255 -4.69 8.64 -14.81
N LYS A 256 -4.32 9.81 -14.29
CA LYS A 256 -5.26 10.84 -13.79
C LYS A 256 -6.13 11.40 -14.91
N LYS A 257 -5.53 11.71 -16.07
CA LYS A 257 -6.26 12.32 -17.20
C LYS A 257 -7.27 11.36 -17.84
N LEU A 258 -6.96 10.07 -17.86
CA LEU A 258 -7.77 9.04 -18.50
C LEU A 258 -8.68 8.29 -17.52
N GLY A 259 -8.57 8.53 -16.20
CA GLY A 259 -9.29 7.75 -15.19
C GLY A 259 -8.89 6.27 -15.23
N LYS A 260 -7.59 6.00 -15.43
CA LYS A 260 -7.02 4.65 -15.41
C LYS A 260 -6.18 4.49 -14.17
N ILE A 261 -6.83 4.54 -13.01
CA ILE A 261 -6.17 4.35 -11.73
C ILE A 261 -6.65 3.01 -11.18
N ASP A 262 -5.72 2.13 -10.86
CA ASP A 262 -5.99 0.97 -10.03
C ASP A 262 -5.29 1.14 -8.68
N PHE A 263 -5.83 0.51 -7.64
CA PHE A 263 -5.15 0.44 -6.35
C PHE A 263 -5.43 -0.89 -5.68
N ASN A 264 -4.49 -1.33 -4.84
CA ASN A 264 -4.61 -2.61 -4.14
C ASN A 264 -5.65 -2.48 -3.02
N ALA A 265 -6.60 -3.42 -3.02
CA ALA A 265 -7.61 -3.55 -1.99
C ALA A 265 -7.62 -4.98 -1.44
N TYR A 266 -7.83 -5.10 -0.13
CA TYR A 266 -7.87 -6.36 0.59
C TYR A 266 -9.16 -6.44 1.38
N GLN A 267 -9.74 -7.63 1.50
CA GLN A 267 -10.76 -7.90 2.51
C GLN A 267 -10.14 -8.76 3.59
N VAL A 268 -10.22 -8.28 4.84
CA VAL A 268 -9.56 -8.90 5.99
C VAL A 268 -10.59 -9.11 7.10
N ASP A 269 -10.67 -10.34 7.59
CA ASP A 269 -11.46 -10.68 8.76
C ASP A 269 -10.61 -10.47 10.02
N ALA A 270 -10.94 -9.44 10.81
CA ALA A 270 -10.23 -9.06 12.03
C ALA A 270 -10.81 -9.73 13.28
N PHE A 271 -9.99 -9.89 14.33
CA PHE A 271 -10.31 -10.58 15.59
C PHE A 271 -10.69 -12.07 15.41
N THR A 272 -10.05 -12.73 14.44
CA THR A 272 -10.21 -14.14 14.17
C THR A 272 -8.93 -14.76 13.57
N ASP A 273 -8.80 -16.07 13.69
CA ASP A 273 -7.78 -16.90 13.04
C ASP A 273 -8.34 -17.73 11.88
N SER A 274 -9.62 -17.56 11.56
CA SER A 274 -10.34 -18.37 10.59
C SER A 274 -11.11 -17.48 9.60
N PRO A 275 -11.05 -17.76 8.30
CA PRO A 275 -11.89 -17.07 7.32
C PRO A 275 -13.38 -17.13 7.68
N PHE A 276 -14.11 -16.08 7.31
CA PHE A 276 -15.56 -15.92 7.47
C PHE A 276 -16.05 -15.82 8.92
N LYS A 277 -15.14 -15.59 9.86
CA LYS A 277 -15.42 -15.23 11.26
C LYS A 277 -14.88 -13.82 11.56
N GLY A 278 -14.98 -13.35 12.79
CA GLY A 278 -14.50 -12.03 13.15
C GLY A 278 -15.27 -10.90 12.45
N ASN A 279 -14.63 -9.75 12.30
CA ASN A 279 -15.23 -8.57 11.67
C ASN A 279 -14.53 -8.23 10.34
N PRO A 280 -15.23 -8.29 9.20
CA PRO A 280 -14.64 -7.97 7.90
C PRO A 280 -14.39 -6.46 7.77
N ALA A 281 -13.21 -6.10 7.30
CA ALA A 281 -12.90 -4.76 6.82
C ALA A 281 -12.28 -4.81 5.42
N ALA A 282 -12.58 -3.80 4.61
CA ALA A 282 -11.86 -3.53 3.38
C ALA A 282 -10.66 -2.62 3.68
N VAL A 283 -9.48 -2.95 3.16
CA VAL A 283 -8.24 -2.19 3.34
C VAL A 283 -7.75 -1.72 1.99
N CYS A 284 -7.73 -0.42 1.76
CA CYS A 284 -7.36 0.21 0.50
C CYS A 284 -5.98 0.89 0.66
N LEU A 285 -4.99 0.44 -0.10
CA LEU A 285 -3.66 1.06 -0.14
C LEU A 285 -3.64 2.14 -1.23
N LEU A 286 -3.53 3.41 -0.83
CA LEU A 286 -3.52 4.55 -1.72
C LEU A 286 -2.13 5.15 -1.84
N GLU A 287 -1.74 5.53 -3.07
CA GLU A 287 -0.48 6.27 -3.31
C GLU A 287 -0.58 7.73 -2.82
N GLU A 288 -1.75 8.34 -2.93
CA GLU A 288 -2.05 9.71 -2.53
C GLU A 288 -3.42 9.77 -1.84
N GLU A 289 -3.65 10.81 -1.04
CA GLU A 289 -4.97 11.03 -0.44
C GLU A 289 -6.02 11.34 -1.51
N ARG A 290 -7.26 10.95 -1.22
CA ARG A 290 -8.43 11.19 -2.06
C ARG A 290 -9.44 12.06 -1.32
N GLU A 291 -10.24 12.78 -2.09
CA GLU A 291 -11.35 13.60 -1.57
C GLU A 291 -12.41 12.73 -0.88
N ASP A 292 -13.10 13.33 0.09
CA ASP A 292 -14.05 12.64 0.97
C ASP A 292 -15.20 11.97 0.21
N GLU A 293 -15.72 12.62 -0.83
CA GLU A 293 -16.79 12.07 -1.66
C GLU A 293 -16.36 10.78 -2.37
N TRP A 294 -15.10 10.69 -2.81
CA TRP A 294 -14.56 9.51 -3.46
C TRP A 294 -14.36 8.37 -2.46
N LEU A 295 -13.80 8.67 -1.28
CA LEU A 295 -13.60 7.69 -0.22
C LEU A 295 -14.94 7.12 0.28
N GLN A 296 -15.96 7.98 0.38
CA GLN A 296 -17.31 7.53 0.75
C GLN A 296 -17.92 6.64 -0.34
N ALA A 297 -17.77 6.99 -1.62
CA ALA A 297 -18.29 6.20 -2.73
C ALA A 297 -17.68 4.79 -2.78
N VAL A 298 -16.36 4.68 -2.61
CA VAL A 298 -15.67 3.38 -2.56
C VAL A 298 -16.10 2.56 -1.34
N ALA A 299 -16.27 3.18 -0.17
CA ALA A 299 -16.76 2.48 1.02
C ALA A 299 -18.20 1.96 0.84
N THR A 300 -19.02 2.73 0.14
CA THR A 300 -20.38 2.33 -0.25
C THR A 300 -20.37 1.13 -1.20
N GLU A 301 -19.45 1.11 -2.17
CA GLU A 301 -19.29 0.02 -3.14
C GLU A 301 -18.87 -1.29 -2.47
N PHE A 302 -17.90 -1.26 -1.55
CA PHE A 302 -17.50 -2.45 -0.78
C PHE A 302 -18.63 -2.97 0.11
N ASN A 303 -19.44 -2.06 0.69
CA ASN A 303 -20.59 -2.38 1.54
C ASN A 303 -20.28 -3.39 2.65
N VAL A 304 -19.10 -3.26 3.26
CA VAL A 304 -18.67 -3.99 4.47
C VAL A 304 -18.86 -3.08 5.70
N SER A 305 -18.60 -3.60 6.91
CA SER A 305 -18.70 -2.80 8.15
C SER A 305 -17.92 -1.49 8.00
N GLU A 306 -16.62 -1.61 7.67
CA GLU A 306 -15.75 -0.47 7.46
C GLU A 306 -14.77 -0.72 6.31
N THR A 307 -14.59 0.31 5.50
CA THR A 307 -13.47 0.44 4.56
C THR A 307 -12.45 1.40 5.13
N CYS A 308 -11.19 1.00 5.20
CA CYS A 308 -10.11 1.85 5.66
C CYS A 308 -9.11 2.15 4.54
N TYR A 309 -8.58 3.38 4.57
CA TYR A 309 -7.70 3.91 3.55
C TYR A 309 -6.35 4.24 4.16
N LEU A 310 -5.28 3.75 3.55
CA LEU A 310 -3.90 3.93 3.98
C LEU A 310 -3.13 4.75 2.96
N THR A 311 -2.54 5.86 3.39
CA THR A 311 -1.57 6.61 2.59
C THR A 311 -0.27 6.74 3.38
N ARG A 312 0.86 6.37 2.78
CA ARG A 312 2.16 6.43 3.45
C ARG A 312 2.58 7.89 3.66
N ILE A 313 3.07 8.22 4.86
CA ILE A 313 3.66 9.54 5.15
C ILE A 313 5.17 9.43 4.97
N ALA A 314 5.75 10.28 4.12
CA ALA A 314 7.20 10.32 3.93
C ALA A 314 7.89 10.93 5.15
N ASP A 315 9.07 10.40 5.51
CA ASP A 315 9.86 10.89 6.66
C ASP A 315 10.29 12.38 6.52
N SER A 316 10.22 12.95 5.30
CA SER A 316 10.55 14.35 5.01
C SER A 316 9.47 15.36 5.40
N ASP A 317 8.23 14.95 5.68
CA ASP A 317 7.11 15.86 5.96
C ASP A 317 7.02 16.30 7.44
N VAL A 318 8.01 15.96 8.27
CA VAL A 318 8.05 16.36 9.68
C VAL A 318 8.80 17.68 9.84
N SER A 319 8.05 18.78 9.92
CA SER A 319 8.56 20.09 10.34
C SER A 319 8.84 20.13 11.85
N THR A 320 9.80 19.35 12.37
CA THR A 320 10.35 19.55 13.72
C THR A 320 11.63 18.72 13.95
N ASN A 321 12.73 19.42 14.23
CA ASN A 321 14.01 19.08 14.87
C ASN A 321 14.25 17.70 15.56
N CYS A 322 13.89 16.55 14.98
CA CYS A 322 14.31 15.23 15.47
C CYS A 322 14.25 14.19 14.33
N ILE A 323 15.22 14.19 13.42
CA ILE A 323 15.44 13.04 12.53
C ILE A 323 16.48 12.15 13.21
N THR A 324 16.03 11.09 13.86
CA THR A 324 16.85 9.89 14.07
C THR A 324 16.38 8.84 13.06
N ALA A 325 17.30 8.08 12.47
CA ALA A 325 17.04 7.04 11.48
C ALA A 325 16.26 5.81 12.01
N ASN A 326 15.46 5.99 13.06
CA ASN A 326 14.72 4.98 13.82
C ASN A 326 13.21 5.33 13.94
N SER A 327 12.65 6.14 13.03
CA SER A 327 11.20 6.40 13.03
C SER A 327 10.43 5.14 12.63
N ASN A 328 9.36 4.83 13.36
CA ASN A 328 8.42 3.80 12.93
C ASN A 328 7.76 4.25 11.62
N PRO A 329 7.42 3.33 10.68
CA PRO A 329 6.68 3.68 9.49
C PRO A 329 5.33 4.31 9.87
N ARG A 330 5.03 5.45 9.23
CA ARG A 330 3.82 6.24 9.51
C ARG A 330 2.87 6.24 8.32
N PHE A 331 1.58 6.07 8.60
CA PHE A 331 0.52 6.11 7.60
C PHE A 331 -0.60 7.03 8.06
N ARG A 332 -1.21 7.78 7.14
CA ARG A 332 -2.54 8.33 7.37
C ARG A 332 -3.54 7.20 7.25
N LEU A 333 -4.44 7.09 8.22
CA LEU A 333 -5.47 6.07 8.28
C LEU A 333 -6.83 6.73 8.51
N ARG A 334 -7.76 6.48 7.60
CA ARG A 334 -9.15 6.95 7.64
C ARG A 334 -10.10 5.77 7.53
N TRP A 335 -11.28 5.86 8.14
CA TRP A 335 -12.26 4.76 8.17
C TRP A 335 -13.64 5.27 7.78
N PHE A 336 -14.26 4.56 6.87
CA PHE A 336 -15.58 4.89 6.35
C PHE A 336 -16.49 3.67 6.49
N THR A 337 -17.65 3.89 7.08
CA THR A 337 -18.79 2.99 6.88
C THR A 337 -19.37 3.24 5.48
N PRO A 338 -20.36 2.45 5.02
CA PRO A 338 -21.04 2.74 3.76
C PRO A 338 -21.76 4.09 3.71
N VAL A 339 -21.90 4.82 4.84
CA VAL A 339 -22.66 6.07 4.89
C VAL A 339 -21.91 7.28 5.46
N LEU A 340 -20.84 7.09 6.24
CA LEU A 340 -20.07 8.19 6.83
C LEU A 340 -18.64 7.80 7.26
N GLU A 341 -17.76 8.79 7.39
CA GLU A 341 -16.45 8.65 8.04
C GLU A 341 -16.57 8.56 9.57
N VAL A 342 -15.91 7.58 10.18
CA VAL A 342 -15.83 7.43 11.64
C VAL A 342 -14.46 7.87 12.16
N LYS A 343 -14.44 8.41 13.38
CA LYS A 343 -13.20 8.94 13.97
C LYS A 343 -12.25 7.86 14.49
N LEU A 344 -12.77 6.67 14.77
CA LEU A 344 -12.01 5.58 15.37
C LEU A 344 -12.66 4.24 15.00
N CYS A 345 -11.87 3.26 14.56
CA CYS A 345 -12.36 1.91 14.33
C CYS A 345 -11.32 0.85 14.70
N GLY A 346 -11.66 -0.04 15.63
CA GLY A 346 -10.75 -1.07 16.13
C GLY A 346 -10.39 -2.13 15.09
N HIS A 347 -11.39 -2.82 14.54
CA HIS A 347 -11.17 -3.98 13.67
C HIS A 347 -10.55 -3.58 12.32
N ALA A 348 -10.95 -2.45 11.74
CA ALA A 348 -10.35 -1.96 10.50
C ALA A 348 -8.92 -1.44 10.69
N THR A 349 -8.56 -0.97 11.90
CA THR A 349 -7.15 -0.69 12.26
C THR A 349 -6.34 -1.98 12.39
N LEU A 350 -6.92 -3.03 12.97
CA LEU A 350 -6.29 -4.35 13.04
C LEU A 350 -6.06 -4.92 11.64
N ALA A 351 -7.05 -4.81 10.77
CA ALA A 351 -6.99 -5.23 9.37
C ALA A 351 -5.92 -4.46 8.57
N ALA A 352 -5.85 -3.13 8.76
CA ALA A 352 -4.81 -2.28 8.17
C ALA A 352 -3.40 -2.73 8.61
N ALA A 353 -3.19 -2.92 9.91
CA ALA A 353 -1.93 -3.40 10.45
C ALA A 353 -1.58 -4.81 9.95
N HIS A 354 -2.57 -5.72 9.90
CA HIS A 354 -2.39 -7.06 9.36
C HIS A 354 -1.90 -7.02 7.93
N THR A 355 -2.58 -6.25 7.08
CA THR A 355 -2.24 -6.08 5.67
C THR A 355 -0.80 -5.56 5.51
N LEU A 356 -0.41 -4.53 6.26
CA LEU A 356 0.96 -3.98 6.18
C LEU A 356 2.03 -4.97 6.65
N PHE A 357 1.78 -5.70 7.75
CA PHE A 357 2.74 -6.69 8.26
C PHE A 357 2.83 -7.94 7.39
N SER A 358 1.71 -8.44 6.85
CA SER A 358 1.66 -9.69 6.09
C SER A 358 2.12 -9.53 4.64
N SER A 359 1.91 -8.35 4.04
CA SER A 359 2.39 -8.02 2.68
C SER A 359 3.90 -7.73 2.61
N GLY A 360 4.57 -7.53 3.75
CA GLY A 360 5.97 -7.12 3.79
C GLY A 360 6.21 -5.66 3.41
N LEU A 361 5.16 -4.84 3.30
CA LEU A 361 5.27 -3.40 3.02
C LEU A 361 5.97 -2.62 4.15
N VAL A 362 6.04 -3.19 5.35
CA VAL A 362 6.81 -2.67 6.47
C VAL A 362 7.77 -3.72 7.03
N ALA A 363 9.02 -3.33 7.25
CA ALA A 363 10.03 -4.17 7.92
C ALA A 363 10.02 -4.00 9.44
N SER A 364 9.34 -2.97 9.97
CA SER A 364 9.23 -2.69 11.40
C SER A 364 8.22 -3.62 12.09
N HIS A 365 8.39 -3.82 13.40
CA HIS A 365 7.39 -4.47 14.26
C HIS A 365 6.33 -3.51 14.82
N ILE A 366 6.49 -2.21 14.56
CA ILE A 366 5.61 -1.15 15.05
C ILE A 366 5.21 -0.26 13.87
N ILE A 367 3.92 0.06 13.78
CA ILE A 367 3.35 1.01 12.81
C ILE A 367 2.66 2.13 13.58
N GLU A 368 2.81 3.36 13.10
CA GLU A 368 2.07 4.52 13.60
C GLU A 368 1.02 4.96 12.58
N PHE A 369 -0.22 5.07 13.04
CA PHE A 369 -1.33 5.56 12.24
C PHE A 369 -1.71 6.97 12.68
N VAL A 370 -1.63 7.94 11.78
CA VAL A 370 -2.13 9.31 11.98
C VAL A 370 -3.60 9.34 11.58
N THR A 371 -4.48 9.63 12.54
CA THR A 371 -5.93 9.51 12.39
C THR A 371 -6.62 10.75 12.93
N LEU A 372 -7.93 10.90 12.70
CA LEU A 372 -8.74 11.98 13.29
C LEU A 372 -8.79 11.93 14.83
N SER A 373 -8.54 10.76 15.42
CA SER A 373 -8.47 10.56 16.88
C SER A 373 -7.04 10.67 17.44
N GLY A 374 -6.10 11.19 16.65
CA GLY A 374 -4.69 11.30 17.00
C GLY A 374 -3.86 10.13 16.49
N VAL A 375 -2.69 9.91 17.09
CA VAL A 375 -1.78 8.82 16.69
C VAL A 375 -2.16 7.53 17.40
N LEU A 376 -2.39 6.47 16.61
CA LEU A 376 -2.55 5.10 17.10
C LEU A 376 -1.30 4.28 16.77
N THR A 377 -1.06 3.23 17.54
CA THR A 377 0.08 2.34 17.33
C THR A 377 -0.41 0.90 17.20
N ALA A 378 0.11 0.20 16.20
CA ALA A 378 -0.04 -1.25 16.05
C ALA A 378 1.32 -1.93 16.20
N LYS A 379 1.39 -2.95 17.05
CA LYS A 379 2.62 -3.70 17.33
C LYS A 379 2.44 -5.18 17.05
N LYS A 380 3.39 -5.75 16.32
CA LYS A 380 3.51 -7.21 16.11
C LYS A 380 4.08 -7.84 17.39
N ILE A 381 3.32 -8.75 18.01
CA ILE A 381 3.73 -9.45 19.24
C ILE A 381 3.76 -10.95 19.00
N PRO A 382 4.83 -11.67 19.39
CA PRO A 382 4.87 -13.13 19.36
C PRO A 382 3.73 -13.76 20.16
N GLU A 383 3.09 -14.78 19.61
CA GLU A 383 1.90 -15.41 20.22
C GLU A 383 2.19 -16.05 21.60
N ILE A 384 3.42 -16.52 21.82
CA ILE A 384 3.91 -17.08 23.09
C ILE A 384 3.76 -16.10 24.26
N ASN A 385 3.74 -14.79 23.99
CA ASN A 385 3.66 -13.75 25.03
C ASN A 385 2.24 -13.52 25.57
N ILE A 386 1.23 -14.20 25.04
CA ILE A 386 -0.18 -14.05 25.47
C ILE A 386 -0.64 -15.23 26.33
N THR A 387 -0.06 -16.42 26.13
CA THR A 387 -0.46 -17.62 26.85
C THR A 387 0.07 -17.64 28.28
N THR A 388 -0.70 -17.12 29.23
CA THR A 388 -0.74 -17.68 30.58
C THR A 388 -1.84 -18.74 30.61
N ALA A 389 -1.42 -20.02 30.58
CA ALA A 389 -2.27 -21.23 30.64
C ALA A 389 -2.84 -21.78 29.30
N SER A 390 -2.02 -22.52 28.56
CA SER A 390 -2.46 -23.81 28.01
C SER A 390 -1.24 -24.70 27.68
N ASN A 391 -1.19 -25.88 28.30
CA ASN A 391 -0.24 -26.94 27.99
C ASN A 391 -0.75 -27.70 26.76
N LEU A 392 -0.27 -27.36 25.56
CA LEU A 392 -0.30 -28.24 24.37
C LEU A 392 1.07 -28.17 23.68
N PRO A 393 1.55 -29.26 23.07
CA PRO A 393 2.93 -29.36 22.63
C PRO A 393 3.19 -28.47 21.41
N ASN A 394 4.30 -27.72 21.51
CA ASN A 394 4.88 -26.92 20.44
C ASN A 394 5.13 -27.77 19.20
N ASP A 395 4.44 -27.46 18.11
CA ASP A 395 4.94 -27.75 16.77
C ASP A 395 5.93 -26.62 16.45
N GLU A 396 7.24 -26.92 16.46
CA GLU A 396 8.37 -25.97 16.44
C GLU A 396 8.51 -25.14 15.14
N ASN A 397 7.44 -24.96 14.35
CA ASN A 397 7.50 -24.35 13.01
C ASN A 397 6.38 -23.33 12.69
N GLN A 398 5.73 -22.71 13.68
CA GLN A 398 4.86 -21.54 13.41
C GLN A 398 5.33 -20.30 14.17
N ASP A 399 5.93 -19.34 13.45
CA ASP A 399 6.14 -17.96 13.90
C ASP A 399 4.78 -17.21 13.94
N GLY A 400 3.87 -17.69 14.81
CA GLY A 400 2.58 -17.05 15.07
C GLY A 400 2.76 -15.72 15.76
N TYR A 401 2.01 -14.70 15.31
CA TYR A 401 1.97 -13.39 15.95
C TYR A 401 0.53 -12.90 16.11
N VAL A 402 0.33 -12.02 17.07
CA VAL A 402 -0.86 -11.17 17.17
C VAL A 402 -0.49 -9.73 16.91
N ILE A 403 -1.51 -8.92 16.67
CA ILE A 403 -1.35 -7.47 16.57
C ILE A 403 -1.96 -6.84 17.80
N GLU A 404 -1.16 -6.08 18.53
CA GLU A 404 -1.59 -5.24 19.64
C GLU A 404 -1.88 -3.83 19.13
N LEU A 405 -3.09 -3.35 19.38
CA LEU A 405 -3.52 -1.99 19.13
C LEU A 405 -3.61 -1.24 20.46
N ASN A 406 -3.13 -0.01 20.48
CA ASN A 406 -3.16 0.83 21.67
C ASN A 406 -4.28 1.89 21.54
N PHE A 407 -5.35 1.77 22.31
CA PHE A 407 -6.51 2.67 22.33
C PHE A 407 -6.68 3.41 23.66
N PRO A 408 -7.35 4.58 23.66
CA PRO A 408 -7.74 5.24 24.91
C PRO A 408 -8.82 4.42 25.64
N VAL A 409 -8.83 4.49 26.97
CA VAL A 409 -9.98 4.05 27.78
C VAL A 409 -11.21 4.91 27.44
N ASP A 410 -12.40 4.29 27.39
CA ASP A 410 -13.69 4.99 27.35
C ASP A 410 -14.38 4.89 28.72
N PRO A 411 -14.39 5.98 29.51
CA PRO A 411 -15.08 5.98 30.80
C PRO A 411 -16.58 5.72 30.67
N THR A 412 -17.14 5.10 31.70
CA THR A 412 -18.59 4.89 31.80
C THR A 412 -19.19 5.70 32.95
N THR A 413 -20.40 6.22 32.75
CA THR A 413 -21.19 6.93 33.76
C THR A 413 -22.46 6.17 34.12
N GLU A 414 -23.03 6.46 35.29
CA GLU A 414 -24.30 5.88 35.74
C GLU A 414 -25.45 6.30 34.82
N PHE A 415 -26.23 5.32 34.33
CA PHE A 415 -27.43 5.60 33.56
C PHE A 415 -28.62 5.82 34.50
N LYS A 416 -29.10 7.07 34.57
CA LYS A 416 -30.23 7.48 35.41
C LYS A 416 -31.46 7.75 34.56
N SER A 417 -32.10 6.72 34.02
CA SER A 417 -33.39 6.86 33.32
C SER A 417 -34.44 5.85 33.79
N VAL A 418 -35.71 6.24 33.66
CA VAL A 418 -36.90 5.39 33.87
C VAL A 418 -37.06 4.37 32.73
N ASP A 419 -36.31 4.51 31.63
CA ASP A 419 -36.45 3.75 30.38
C ASP A 419 -35.84 2.33 30.43
N THR A 420 -35.51 1.81 31.62
CA THR A 420 -34.93 0.46 31.76
C THR A 420 -35.86 -0.61 31.19
N SER A 421 -37.18 -0.44 31.31
CA SER A 421 -38.17 -1.34 30.71
C SER A 421 -38.13 -1.29 29.19
N GLN A 422 -38.02 -0.10 28.59
CA GLN A 422 -37.92 0.07 27.14
C GLN A 422 -36.65 -0.60 26.58
N ILE A 423 -35.51 -0.46 27.28
CA ILE A 423 -34.25 -1.10 26.90
C ILE A 423 -34.38 -2.63 27.02
N SER A 424 -34.99 -3.13 28.10
CA SER A 424 -35.23 -4.56 28.27
C SER A 424 -36.14 -5.12 27.17
N GLU A 425 -37.23 -4.43 26.81
CA GLU A 425 -38.12 -4.80 25.70
C GLU A 425 -37.38 -4.83 24.35
N ALA A 426 -36.54 -3.82 24.08
CA ALA A 426 -35.70 -3.79 22.88
C ALA A 426 -34.71 -4.96 22.81
N LEU A 427 -34.35 -5.53 23.95
CA LEU A 427 -33.48 -6.70 24.11
C LEU A 427 -34.29 -7.98 24.43
N ASP A 428 -35.49 -8.13 23.87
CA ASP A 428 -36.34 -9.32 24.01
C ASP A 428 -36.74 -9.67 25.45
N GLY A 429 -36.95 -8.65 26.28
CA GLY A 429 -37.27 -8.82 27.70
C GLY A 429 -36.11 -9.33 28.54
N ALA A 430 -34.86 -9.15 28.09
CA ALA A 430 -33.69 -9.61 28.82
C ALA A 430 -33.64 -9.02 30.25
N PRO A 431 -33.35 -9.83 31.28
CA PRO A 431 -33.18 -9.36 32.64
C PRO A 431 -31.89 -8.55 32.77
N ILE A 432 -32.03 -7.23 32.94
CA ILE A 432 -30.93 -6.28 33.08
C ILE A 432 -30.47 -6.21 34.53
N ILE A 433 -29.16 -6.36 34.75
CA ILE A 433 -28.49 -6.23 36.06
C ILE A 433 -28.03 -4.79 36.30
N ASP A 434 -27.43 -4.17 35.28
CA ASP A 434 -26.85 -2.83 35.38
C ASP A 434 -26.88 -2.17 34.00
N ILE A 435 -26.93 -0.83 33.99
CA ILE A 435 -26.80 -0.03 32.77
C ILE A 435 -25.83 1.10 33.04
N LYS A 436 -24.82 1.21 32.20
CA LYS A 436 -23.93 2.38 32.14
C LYS A 436 -24.06 3.07 30.78
N ARG A 437 -23.54 4.29 30.71
CA ARG A 437 -23.41 5.04 29.45
C ARG A 437 -21.96 5.38 29.20
N THR A 438 -21.45 5.07 28.02
CA THR A 438 -20.09 5.42 27.63
C THR A 438 -19.98 6.93 27.40
N THR A 439 -18.77 7.49 27.47
CA THR A 439 -18.57 8.95 27.40
C THR A 439 -18.07 9.41 26.04
N ILE A 440 -17.42 8.53 25.27
CA ILE A 440 -16.87 8.85 23.95
C ILE A 440 -17.91 8.58 22.86
N ASP A 441 -18.41 7.34 22.77
CA ASP A 441 -19.29 6.92 21.66
C ASP A 441 -20.81 7.09 21.98
N ASP A 442 -21.14 7.47 23.21
CA ASP A 442 -22.51 7.67 23.69
C ASP A 442 -23.39 6.40 23.62
N ASP A 443 -22.79 5.24 23.87
CA ASP A 443 -23.44 3.93 23.87
C ASP A 443 -23.99 3.55 25.24
N LEU A 444 -25.03 2.70 25.28
CA LEU A 444 -25.45 2.03 26.51
C LEU A 444 -24.67 0.73 26.70
N LEU A 445 -24.02 0.58 27.85
CA LEU A 445 -23.45 -0.69 28.29
C LEU A 445 -24.46 -1.37 29.23
N VAL A 446 -25.12 -2.40 28.72
CA VAL A 446 -26.18 -3.16 29.39
C VAL A 446 -25.62 -4.50 29.87
N VAL A 447 -25.66 -4.72 31.17
CA VAL A 447 -25.17 -5.95 31.80
C VAL A 447 -26.35 -6.88 32.04
N VAL A 448 -26.26 -8.11 31.53
CA VAL A 448 -27.29 -9.15 31.69
C VAL A 448 -26.79 -10.31 32.54
N THR A 449 -27.66 -11.26 32.82
CA THR A 449 -27.43 -12.33 33.82
C THR A 449 -26.29 -13.28 33.52
N SER A 450 -25.93 -13.48 32.26
CA SER A 450 -24.83 -14.37 31.86
C SER A 450 -24.42 -14.13 30.42
N GLY A 451 -23.22 -14.56 30.05
CA GLY A 451 -22.75 -14.60 28.67
C GLY A 451 -23.61 -15.51 27.78
N LYS A 452 -24.20 -16.56 28.35
CA LYS A 452 -25.21 -17.36 27.64
C LYS A 452 -26.43 -16.52 27.24
N SER A 453 -26.92 -15.67 28.15
CA SER A 453 -28.01 -14.72 27.87
C SER A 453 -27.62 -13.73 26.75
N VAL A 454 -26.34 -13.30 26.69
CA VAL A 454 -25.83 -12.46 25.60
C VAL A 454 -25.90 -13.20 24.25
N ALA A 455 -25.37 -14.44 24.21
CA ALA A 455 -25.30 -15.22 22.98
C ALA A 455 -26.68 -15.60 22.43
N GLU A 456 -27.66 -15.87 23.30
CA GLU A 456 -29.02 -16.28 22.92
C GLU A 456 -29.98 -15.11 22.62
N LEU A 457 -29.53 -13.87 22.82
CA LEU A 457 -30.35 -12.65 22.69
C LEU A 457 -30.94 -12.48 21.27
N LYS A 458 -32.20 -12.03 21.19
CA LYS A 458 -32.89 -11.72 19.93
C LYS A 458 -33.32 -10.25 19.89
N PRO A 459 -32.39 -9.32 19.62
CA PRO A 459 -32.68 -7.88 19.68
C PRO A 459 -33.79 -7.47 18.71
N GLN A 460 -34.63 -6.54 19.15
CA GLN A 460 -35.66 -5.89 18.33
C GLN A 460 -35.07 -4.59 17.75
N PHE A 461 -34.43 -4.67 16.58
CA PHE A 461 -33.66 -3.53 16.02
C PHE A 461 -34.49 -2.25 15.86
N ASP A 462 -35.75 -2.36 15.44
CA ASP A 462 -36.68 -1.22 15.33
C ASP A 462 -36.92 -0.53 16.69
N ALA A 463 -36.89 -1.28 17.79
CA ALA A 463 -36.99 -0.73 19.13
C ALA A 463 -35.66 -0.10 19.59
N ILE A 464 -34.53 -0.71 19.25
CA ILE A 464 -33.18 -0.19 19.56
C ILE A 464 -32.95 1.20 18.95
N VAL A 465 -33.48 1.44 17.74
CA VAL A 465 -33.44 2.78 17.11
C VAL A 465 -34.05 3.87 18.01
N ASN A 466 -34.99 3.51 18.89
CA ASN A 466 -35.66 4.45 19.79
C ASN A 466 -34.99 4.57 21.17
N CYS A 467 -33.91 3.83 21.44
CA CYS A 467 -33.17 3.94 22.69
C CYS A 467 -32.36 5.26 22.78
N PRO A 468 -32.13 5.81 23.98
CA PRO A 468 -31.49 7.11 24.18
C PRO A 468 -29.94 7.07 24.14
N ALA A 469 -29.37 6.44 23.11
CA ALA A 469 -27.93 6.31 22.89
C ALA A 469 -27.61 6.03 21.41
N THR A 470 -26.33 6.11 21.02
CA THR A 470 -25.88 5.77 19.65
C THR A 470 -26.14 4.30 19.35
N GLY A 471 -25.61 3.41 20.20
CA GLY A 471 -25.81 1.97 20.15
C GLY A 471 -25.94 1.34 21.54
N ILE A 472 -26.04 0.02 21.56
CA ILE A 472 -26.15 -0.79 22.78
C ILE A 472 -25.09 -1.89 22.76
N ILE A 473 -24.20 -1.83 23.76
CA ILE A 473 -23.26 -2.89 24.12
C ILE A 473 -23.96 -3.78 25.16
N VAL A 474 -24.16 -5.06 24.87
CA VAL A 474 -24.72 -6.02 25.83
C VAL A 474 -23.61 -6.95 26.31
N THR A 475 -23.48 -7.16 27.63
CA THR A 475 -22.42 -8.00 28.19
C THR A 475 -22.87 -8.85 29.37
N GLY A 476 -22.18 -9.96 29.62
CA GLY A 476 -22.46 -10.87 30.73
C GLY A 476 -21.30 -11.81 31.01
N ASP A 477 -21.26 -12.34 32.23
CA ASP A 477 -20.20 -13.21 32.74
C ASP A 477 -20.13 -14.50 31.92
N ALA A 478 -18.97 -14.85 31.38
CA ALA A 478 -18.86 -15.99 30.49
C ALA A 478 -19.01 -17.32 31.27
N PRO A 479 -19.56 -18.38 30.64
CA PRO A 479 -19.57 -19.70 31.26
C PRO A 479 -18.14 -20.15 31.63
N SER A 480 -17.94 -20.69 32.84
CA SER A 480 -16.60 -21.05 33.32
C SER A 480 -15.87 -22.05 32.43
N GLU A 481 -16.61 -22.90 31.72
CA GLU A 481 -16.11 -23.88 30.76
C GLU A 481 -15.64 -23.27 29.42
N SER A 482 -15.96 -22.01 29.12
CA SER A 482 -15.65 -21.43 27.81
C SER A 482 -14.24 -20.87 27.68
N GLY A 483 -13.51 -20.70 28.79
CA GLY A 483 -12.17 -20.11 28.78
C GLY A 483 -12.13 -18.61 28.48
N PHE A 484 -13.27 -17.93 28.55
CA PHE A 484 -13.41 -16.48 28.37
C PHE A 484 -13.87 -15.88 29.70
N ASP A 485 -13.63 -14.59 29.87
CA ASP A 485 -14.02 -13.85 31.07
C ASP A 485 -15.43 -13.25 30.97
N PHE A 486 -15.78 -12.74 29.80
CA PHE A 486 -17.11 -12.20 29.54
C PHE A 486 -17.46 -12.31 28.07
N TYR A 487 -18.75 -12.35 27.79
CA TYR A 487 -19.28 -12.21 26.44
C TYR A 487 -19.80 -10.81 26.21
N SER A 488 -19.74 -10.37 24.95
CA SER A 488 -20.32 -9.11 24.49
C SER A 488 -21.08 -9.28 23.17
N ARG A 489 -22.00 -8.36 22.87
CA ARG A 489 -22.59 -8.10 21.55
C ARG A 489 -22.81 -6.59 21.41
N TYR A 490 -22.83 -6.07 20.18
CA TYR A 490 -23.03 -4.65 19.92
C TYR A 490 -24.09 -4.43 18.84
N PHE A 491 -25.05 -3.55 19.13
CA PHE A 491 -26.16 -3.22 18.24
C PHE A 491 -26.21 -1.72 17.97
N CYS A 492 -26.15 -1.31 16.71
CA CYS A 492 -26.10 0.12 16.34
C CYS A 492 -26.92 0.44 15.07
N PRO A 493 -28.22 0.10 15.03
CA PRO A 493 -29.04 0.30 13.83
C PRO A 493 -29.13 1.77 13.38
N LYS A 494 -28.89 2.73 14.29
CA LYS A 494 -28.80 4.16 13.97
C LYS A 494 -27.65 4.50 13.02
N SER A 495 -26.60 3.69 13.00
CA SER A 495 -25.44 3.82 12.11
C SER A 495 -25.54 2.93 10.87
N GLY A 496 -26.73 2.38 10.58
CA GLY A 496 -26.96 1.52 9.42
C GLY A 496 -26.52 0.06 9.59
N ILE A 497 -25.99 -0.31 10.77
CA ILE A 497 -25.54 -1.67 11.08
C ILE A 497 -26.35 -2.22 12.25
N ASN A 498 -27.20 -3.22 12.00
CA ASN A 498 -28.03 -3.82 13.04
C ASN A 498 -27.19 -4.43 14.18
N GLU A 499 -26.18 -5.21 13.81
CA GLU A 499 -25.24 -5.84 14.74
C GLU A 499 -23.83 -5.81 14.14
N ASP A 500 -22.87 -5.28 14.89
CA ASP A 500 -21.46 -5.30 14.50
C ASP A 500 -20.81 -6.63 14.96
N PRO A 501 -20.11 -7.37 14.07
CA PRO A 501 -19.55 -8.66 14.42
C PRO A 501 -18.55 -8.64 15.57
N VAL A 502 -17.61 -7.69 15.57
CA VAL A 502 -16.59 -7.50 16.61
C VAL A 502 -16.20 -6.03 16.77
N THR A 503 -16.56 -5.44 17.89
CA THR A 503 -16.47 -4.00 18.13
C THR A 503 -15.32 -3.69 19.08
N GLY A 504 -14.16 -3.38 18.51
CA GLY A 504 -12.96 -3.07 19.31
C GLY A 504 -13.16 -1.88 20.26
N SER A 505 -13.80 -0.79 19.80
CA SER A 505 -14.05 0.40 20.62
C SER A 505 -14.92 0.12 21.84
N ALA A 506 -15.96 -0.71 21.72
CA ALA A 506 -16.78 -1.13 22.85
C ALA A 506 -15.97 -1.76 24.00
N HIS A 507 -14.85 -2.42 23.66
CA HIS A 507 -13.97 -3.04 24.64
C HIS A 507 -13.13 -2.03 25.43
N CYS A 508 -12.97 -0.80 24.94
CA CYS A 508 -12.38 0.29 25.69
C CYS A 508 -13.23 0.73 26.90
N ALA A 509 -14.55 0.50 26.84
CA ALA A 509 -15.47 0.69 27.96
C ALA A 509 -15.65 -0.60 28.80
N LEU A 510 -15.90 -1.74 28.14
CA LEU A 510 -16.17 -3.02 28.80
C LEU A 510 -15.06 -3.44 29.77
N VAL A 511 -13.79 -3.23 29.39
CA VAL A 511 -12.66 -3.65 30.21
C VAL A 511 -12.64 -2.93 31.56
N THR A 512 -13.07 -1.67 31.62
CA THR A 512 -13.13 -0.91 32.87
C THR A 512 -14.23 -1.42 33.81
N TYR A 513 -15.37 -1.83 33.24
CA TYR A 513 -16.45 -2.44 33.99
C TYR A 513 -16.02 -3.80 34.56
N TRP A 514 -15.50 -4.68 33.70
CA TRP A 514 -15.11 -6.03 34.07
C TRP A 514 -13.88 -6.08 34.97
N SER A 515 -12.95 -5.12 34.86
CA SER A 515 -11.81 -4.99 35.79
C SER A 515 -12.26 -4.73 37.21
N LYS A 516 -13.19 -3.79 37.42
CA LYS A 516 -13.76 -3.54 38.74
C LYS A 516 -14.55 -4.75 39.27
N LYS A 517 -15.23 -5.47 38.38
CA LYS A 517 -16.07 -6.62 38.75
C LYS A 517 -15.25 -7.87 39.10
N LEU A 518 -14.19 -8.16 38.34
CA LEU A 518 -13.39 -9.39 38.44
C LEU A 518 -12.06 -9.20 39.16
N GLY A 519 -11.63 -7.96 39.40
CA GLY A 519 -10.40 -7.64 40.13
C GLY A 519 -9.12 -7.98 39.35
N LYS A 520 -9.14 -7.82 38.01
CA LYS A 520 -7.99 -8.11 37.14
C LYS A 520 -7.86 -7.12 35.99
N PHE A 521 -6.74 -7.17 35.27
CA PHE A 521 -6.41 -6.24 34.19
C PHE A 521 -6.23 -6.90 32.82
N ASP A 522 -5.99 -8.22 32.78
CA ASP A 522 -5.90 -9.00 31.55
C ASP A 522 -7.16 -9.85 31.34
N PHE A 523 -7.73 -9.75 30.14
CA PHE A 523 -9.00 -10.39 29.78
C PHE A 523 -8.88 -11.16 28.47
N ASN A 524 -9.54 -12.30 28.43
CA ASN A 524 -9.90 -13.01 27.21
C ASN A 524 -11.42 -12.87 27.01
N ALA A 525 -11.83 -12.03 26.07
CA ALA A 525 -13.23 -11.71 25.81
C ALA A 525 -13.71 -12.33 24.50
N TYR A 526 -15.01 -12.64 24.44
CA TYR A 526 -15.65 -13.18 23.24
C TYR A 526 -16.86 -12.32 22.84
N GLN A 527 -16.82 -11.72 21.65
CA GLN A 527 -18.00 -11.06 21.09
C GLN A 527 -18.86 -12.11 20.39
N ALA A 528 -19.98 -12.47 21.02
CA ALA A 528 -20.85 -13.58 20.65
C ALA A 528 -21.86 -13.21 19.55
N SER A 529 -21.40 -12.49 18.51
CA SER A 529 -22.17 -12.30 17.28
C SER A 529 -22.24 -13.61 16.48
N PRO A 530 -23.09 -13.71 15.44
CA PRO A 530 -23.12 -14.89 14.57
C PRO A 530 -21.76 -15.25 13.93
N ARG A 531 -20.87 -14.26 13.73
CA ARG A 531 -19.51 -14.50 13.21
C ARG A 531 -18.51 -14.86 14.30
N GLY A 532 -18.74 -14.39 15.53
CA GLY A 532 -17.86 -14.59 16.67
C GLY A 532 -16.54 -13.81 16.55
N GLY A 533 -15.96 -13.40 17.67
CA GLY A 533 -14.64 -12.77 17.69
C GLY A 533 -13.96 -12.89 19.04
N VAL A 534 -12.65 -13.11 19.03
CA VAL A 534 -11.83 -13.24 20.23
C VAL A 534 -10.96 -12.01 20.39
N LEU A 535 -10.97 -11.41 21.58
CA LEU A 535 -10.14 -10.26 21.92
C LEU A 535 -9.34 -10.58 23.17
N ASN A 536 -8.02 -10.37 23.12
CA ASN A 536 -7.19 -10.36 24.32
C ASN A 536 -6.92 -8.91 24.70
N ILE A 537 -7.19 -8.55 25.94
CA ILE A 537 -7.29 -7.15 26.35
C ILE A 537 -6.45 -6.96 27.59
N HIS A 538 -5.60 -5.94 27.59
CA HIS A 538 -4.91 -5.47 28.79
C HIS A 538 -5.37 -4.03 29.10
N LEU A 539 -5.84 -3.80 30.33
CA LEU A 539 -6.13 -2.47 30.85
C LEU A 539 -4.90 -1.92 31.58
N ASP A 540 -4.26 -0.92 30.98
CA ASP A 540 -3.23 -0.11 31.63
C ASP A 540 -3.91 1.05 32.36
N GLU A 541 -4.21 0.82 33.64
CA GLU A 541 -4.89 1.80 34.50
C GLU A 541 -3.99 3.02 34.78
N GLU A 542 -2.67 2.85 34.85
CA GLU A 542 -1.75 3.96 35.14
C GLU A 542 -1.74 4.99 34.00
N ASN A 543 -1.72 4.51 32.75
CA ASN A 543 -1.66 5.37 31.58
C ASN A 543 -3.05 5.64 30.94
N GLN A 544 -4.12 5.07 31.49
CA GLN A 544 -5.49 5.14 30.95
C GLN A 544 -5.57 4.64 29.50
N ARG A 545 -4.93 3.49 29.22
CA ARG A 545 -4.89 2.87 27.89
C ARG A 545 -5.46 1.46 27.91
N VAL A 546 -6.01 1.05 26.77
CA VAL A 546 -6.49 -0.30 26.52
C VAL A 546 -5.68 -0.88 25.38
N LEU A 547 -4.98 -1.97 25.65
CA LEU A 547 -4.22 -2.71 24.64
C LEU A 547 -5.11 -3.85 24.14
N LEU A 548 -5.61 -3.71 22.91
CA LEU A 548 -6.45 -4.71 22.25
C LEU A 548 -5.58 -5.57 21.34
N ARG A 549 -5.55 -6.88 21.60
CA ARG A 549 -4.77 -7.85 20.83
C ARG A 549 -5.72 -8.77 20.07
N GLY A 550 -5.42 -8.97 18.80
CA GLY A 550 -6.21 -9.85 17.93
C GLY A 550 -5.38 -10.43 16.79
N LYS A 551 -5.89 -11.53 16.26
CA LYS A 551 -5.47 -12.10 14.97
C LYS A 551 -6.35 -11.52 13.86
N ALA A 552 -5.88 -11.64 12.62
CA ALA A 552 -6.64 -11.28 11.44
C ALA A 552 -6.25 -12.19 10.28
N VAL A 553 -7.16 -12.35 9.32
CA VAL A 553 -7.00 -13.22 8.15
C VAL A 553 -7.42 -12.48 6.89
N THR A 554 -6.51 -12.30 5.94
CA THR A 554 -6.87 -11.84 4.58
C THR A 554 -7.69 -12.91 3.87
N VAL A 555 -8.89 -12.55 3.41
CA VAL A 555 -9.81 -13.45 2.69
C VAL A 555 -9.92 -13.12 1.19
N MET A 556 -9.66 -11.87 0.81
CA MET A 556 -9.59 -11.44 -0.58
C MET A 556 -8.45 -10.44 -0.78
N GLU A 557 -7.82 -10.49 -1.95
CA GLU A 557 -6.84 -9.53 -2.42
C GLU A 557 -7.16 -9.23 -3.89
N GLY A 558 -7.13 -7.96 -4.28
CA GLY A 558 -7.39 -7.55 -5.65
C GLY A 558 -7.01 -6.11 -5.92
N ARG A 559 -7.37 -5.66 -7.13
CA ARG A 559 -7.23 -4.25 -7.52
C ARG A 559 -8.60 -3.67 -7.81
N LEU A 560 -8.87 -2.49 -7.27
CA LEU A 560 -10.07 -1.74 -7.61
C LEU A 560 -9.78 -0.83 -8.80
N LEU A 561 -10.61 -0.90 -9.84
CA LEU A 561 -10.55 -0.03 -11.01
C LEU A 561 -11.46 1.18 -10.77
N VAL A 562 -10.92 2.38 -10.90
CA VAL A 562 -11.61 3.64 -10.54
C VAL A 562 -11.39 4.76 -11.54
#